data_AF-A0A0M4H817-F1
#
_entry.id   AF-A0A0M4H817-F1
#
_cell.length_a   1.000
_cell.length_b   1.000
_cell.length_c   1.000
_cell.angle_alpha   90.00
_cell.angle_beta   90.00
_cell.angle_gamma   90.00
#
_symmetry.space_group_name_H-M   'P 1'
#
loop_
_entity.id
_entity.type
_entity.pdbx_description
1 polymer ?
#
loop_
_entity_poly.entity_id
_entity_poly.type
_entity_poly.pdbx_seq_one_letter_code
_entity_poly.pdbx_strand_id
1 'polypeptide(L)'
;MNQINSLQPLPKDLFFKITILKSMMYCGVLWGLYHQQGWAMMSDHEDFIFPFWLNNVQAHKYAKLHWPNYTPRKITSQDFQESLLPTLTRLNVTPALCNSSSQKFKLTTQQMRHFFFSESYKPA
;
A
#
# COMPACT_ATOMS: atom_id res chain seq x y z
N MET A 1 -10.53 10.04 -30.27
CA MET A 1 -11.14 10.75 -29.12
C MET A 1 -10.71 10.03 -27.86
N ASN A 2 -9.82 10.62 -27.07
CA ASN A 2 -9.32 10.00 -25.84
C ASN A 2 -10.39 10.13 -24.76
N GLN A 3 -11.00 9.00 -24.37
CA GLN A 3 -11.89 8.95 -23.23
C GLN A 3 -11.06 9.18 -21.97
N ILE A 4 -11.13 10.39 -21.43
CA ILE A 4 -10.66 10.68 -20.08
C ILE A 4 -11.71 10.04 -19.17
N ASN A 5 -11.44 8.82 -18.69
CA ASN A 5 -12.23 8.18 -17.65
C ASN A 5 -12.40 9.19 -16.51
N SER A 6 -13.62 9.68 -16.31
CA SER A 6 -13.93 10.66 -15.28
C SER A 6 -13.72 10.00 -13.93
N LEU A 7 -12.58 10.30 -13.31
CA LEU A 7 -12.33 9.94 -11.92
C LEU A 7 -13.36 10.71 -11.09
N GLN A 8 -14.35 10.00 -10.57
CA GLN A 8 -15.35 10.62 -9.70
C GLN A 8 -14.65 11.25 -8.49
N PRO A 9 -15.09 12.43 -8.04
CA PRO A 9 -14.52 13.07 -6.86
C PRO A 9 -14.64 12.12 -5.65
N LEU A 10 -13.51 11.90 -4.98
CA LEU A 10 -13.46 11.02 -3.82
C LEU A 10 -14.33 11.58 -2.69
N PRO A 11 -15.01 10.72 -1.91
CA PRO A 11 -15.59 11.13 -0.64
C PRO A 11 -14.56 11.86 0.23
N LYS A 12 -14.96 12.94 0.91
CA LYS A 12 -14.03 13.78 1.70
C LYS A 12 -13.24 12.99 2.75
N ASP A 13 -13.88 12.01 3.39
CA ASP A 13 -13.23 11.13 4.37
C ASP A 13 -12.15 10.24 3.74
N LEU A 14 -12.39 9.78 2.50
CA LEU A 14 -11.45 8.97 1.75
C LEU A 14 -10.22 9.81 1.36
N PHE A 15 -10.45 11.03 0.87
CA PHE A 15 -9.40 11.97 0.53
C PHE A 15 -8.54 12.35 1.75
N PHE A 16 -9.17 12.57 2.91
CA PHE A 16 -8.45 12.88 4.15
C PHE A 16 -7.57 11.71 4.61
N LYS A 17 -8.11 10.48 4.59
CA LYS A 17 -7.34 9.25 4.86
C LYS A 17 -6.15 9.12 3.92
N ILE A 18 -6.37 9.32 2.61
CA ILE A 18 -5.30 9.26 1.61
C ILE A 18 -4.24 10.34 1.85
N THR A 19 -4.64 11.56 2.19
CA THR A 19 -3.72 12.67 2.48
C THR A 19 -2.83 12.36 3.68
N ILE A 20 -3.40 11.83 4.76
CA ILE A 20 -2.62 11.37 5.93
C ILE A 20 -1.64 10.28 5.50
N LEU A 21 -2.08 9.31 4.71
CA LEU A 21 -1.21 8.25 4.19
C LEU A 21 -0.09 8.80 3.32
N LYS A 22 -0.39 9.79 2.48
CA LYS A 22 0.61 10.42 1.60
C LYS A 22 1.67 11.11 2.43
N SER A 23 1.28 11.87 3.45
CA SER A 23 2.21 12.50 4.39
C SER A 23 3.07 11.47 5.13
N MET A 24 2.47 10.36 5.58
CA MET A 24 3.22 9.28 6.26
C MET A 24 4.15 8.54 5.30
N MET A 25 3.78 8.39 4.03
CA MET A 25 4.64 7.80 3.01
C MET A 25 5.76 8.75 2.56
N TYR A 26 5.55 10.07 2.62
CA TYR A 26 6.61 11.07 2.43
C TYR A 26 7.69 10.99 3.51
N CYS A 27 7.38 10.45 4.70
CA CYS A 27 8.38 10.06 5.69
C CYS A 27 9.25 8.86 5.24
N GLY A 28 8.96 8.28 4.06
CA GLY A 28 9.89 7.49 3.25
C GLY A 28 9.88 5.99 3.50
N VAL A 29 8.94 5.48 4.29
CA VAL A 29 9.02 4.08 4.75
C VAL A 29 7.67 3.40 4.84
N LEU A 30 7.49 2.35 4.05
CA LEU A 30 6.47 1.32 4.22
C LEU A 30 7.09 0.06 4.82
N TRP A 31 6.26 -0.78 5.40
CA TRP A 31 6.66 -2.07 5.96
C TRP A 31 5.82 -3.17 5.36
N GLY A 32 6.47 -4.23 4.90
CA GLY A 32 5.84 -5.49 4.52
C GLY A 32 6.33 -6.62 5.42
N LEU A 33 5.76 -7.80 5.25
CA LEU A 33 6.20 -9.01 5.95
C LEU A 33 6.94 -9.93 4.96
N TYR A 34 8.14 -10.35 5.35
CA TYR A 34 9.02 -11.15 4.50
C TYR A 34 9.47 -12.42 5.23
N HIS A 35 9.43 -13.53 4.51
CA HIS A 35 10.00 -14.81 4.89
C HIS A 35 11.08 -15.20 3.87
N GLN A 36 11.92 -16.20 4.18
CA GLN A 36 13.06 -16.61 3.36
C GLN A 36 12.70 -16.89 1.88
N GLN A 37 11.45 -17.22 1.59
CA GLN A 37 10.95 -17.57 0.26
C GLN A 37 10.16 -16.45 -0.43
N GLY A 38 9.92 -15.31 0.22
CA GLY A 38 9.22 -14.18 -0.41
C GLY A 38 8.38 -13.30 0.53
N TRP A 39 7.62 -12.42 -0.10
CA TRP A 39 6.69 -11.51 0.55
C TRP A 39 5.40 -12.22 0.96
N ALA A 40 4.85 -11.82 2.10
CA ALA A 40 3.58 -12.31 2.56
C ALA A 40 2.42 -11.76 1.69
N MET A 41 1.49 -12.64 1.34
CA MET A 41 0.26 -12.30 0.61
C MET A 41 -0.93 -12.92 1.32
N MET A 42 -2.07 -12.25 1.28
CA MET A 42 -3.34 -12.74 1.80
C MET A 42 -4.27 -13.07 0.62
N SER A 43 -5.08 -14.11 0.76
CA SER A 43 -6.25 -14.30 -0.09
C SER A 43 -7.46 -13.63 0.55
N ASP A 44 -8.24 -12.91 -0.24
CA ASP A 44 -9.53 -12.33 0.16
C ASP A 44 -10.56 -12.65 -0.92
N HIS A 45 -11.27 -13.77 -0.72
CA HIS A 45 -12.13 -14.37 -1.73
C HIS A 45 -11.36 -14.67 -3.03
N GLU A 46 -11.71 -13.98 -4.13
CA GLU A 46 -11.06 -14.14 -5.44
C GLU A 46 -9.86 -13.19 -5.63
N ASP A 47 -9.62 -12.28 -4.69
CA ASP A 47 -8.53 -11.30 -4.76
C ASP A 47 -7.30 -11.74 -3.97
N PHE A 48 -6.13 -11.49 -4.53
CA PHE A 48 -4.87 -11.53 -3.79
C PHE A 48 -4.54 -10.15 -3.25
N ILE A 49 -4.15 -10.10 -1.99
CA ILE A 49 -3.84 -8.87 -1.28
C ILE A 49 -2.38 -8.88 -0.83
N PHE A 50 -1.69 -7.77 -1.09
CA PHE A 50 -0.40 -7.47 -0.49
C PHE A 50 -0.60 -6.54 0.72
N PRO A 51 -0.48 -7.05 1.96
CA PRO A 51 -0.62 -6.25 3.16
C PRO A 51 0.64 -5.43 3.43
N PHE A 52 0.45 -4.15 3.79
CA PHE A 52 1.55 -3.30 4.22
C PHE A 52 1.15 -2.41 5.40
N TRP A 53 2.15 -1.88 6.09
CA TRP A 53 2.01 -1.05 7.29
C TRP A 53 2.86 0.22 7.19
N LEU A 54 2.49 1.24 7.95
CA LEU A 54 3.20 2.51 8.00
C LEU A 54 4.34 2.52 9.04
N ASN A 55 4.41 1.52 9.91
CA ASN A 55 5.49 1.39 10.88
C ASN A 55 5.79 -0.07 11.22
N ASN A 56 7.01 -0.30 11.68
CA ASN A 56 7.52 -1.62 12.08
C ASN A 56 6.69 -2.24 13.21
N VAL A 57 6.32 -1.46 14.22
CA VAL A 57 5.64 -1.97 15.42
C VAL A 57 4.31 -2.65 15.07
N GLN A 58 3.53 -2.05 14.18
CA GLN A 58 2.27 -2.62 13.71
C GLN A 58 2.50 -3.88 12.88
N ALA A 59 3.47 -3.86 11.95
CA ALA A 59 3.82 -5.04 11.16
C ALA A 59 4.26 -6.20 12.06
N HIS A 60 5.11 -5.93 13.06
CA HIS A 60 5.60 -6.93 14.00
C HIS A 60 4.49 -7.51 14.86
N LYS A 61 3.61 -6.67 15.41
CA LYS A 61 2.47 -7.11 16.21
C LYS A 61 1.54 -8.00 15.38
N TYR A 62 1.30 -7.63 14.12
CA TYR A 62 0.50 -8.43 13.20
C TYR A 62 1.16 -9.79 12.90
N ALA A 63 2.46 -9.79 12.59
CA ALA A 63 3.23 -11.00 12.32
C ALA A 63 3.17 -11.98 13.49
N LYS A 64 3.40 -11.51 14.73
CA LYS A 64 3.31 -12.37 15.92
C LYS A 64 1.98 -13.09 16.07
N LEU A 65 0.88 -12.45 15.68
CA LEU A 65 -0.47 -12.99 15.86
C LEU A 65 -0.89 -13.91 14.69
N HIS A 66 -0.54 -13.53 13.46
CA HIS A 66 -1.08 -14.19 12.26
C HIS A 66 -0.01 -14.96 11.47
N TRP A 67 1.23 -14.50 11.44
CA TRP A 67 2.31 -15.02 10.60
C TRP A 67 3.64 -15.07 11.37
N PRO A 68 3.77 -15.95 12.39
CA PRO A 68 4.87 -15.90 13.35
C PRO A 68 6.26 -16.14 12.74
N ASN A 69 6.32 -16.77 11.56
CA ASN A 69 7.56 -17.02 10.83
C ASN A 69 7.97 -15.86 9.91
N TYR A 70 7.15 -14.82 9.77
CA TYR A 70 7.47 -13.68 8.93
C TYR A 70 8.05 -12.53 9.74
N THR A 71 9.00 -11.81 9.16
CA THR A 71 9.65 -10.66 9.78
C THR A 71 9.28 -9.36 9.07
N PRO A 72 9.07 -8.25 9.80
CA PRO A 72 8.91 -6.93 9.20
C PRO A 72 10.13 -6.53 8.40
N ARG A 73 9.90 -6.14 7.15
CA ARG A 73 10.92 -5.64 6.24
C ARG A 73 10.53 -4.26 5.72
N LYS A 74 11.49 -3.35 5.80
CA LYS A 74 11.39 -1.98 5.28
C LYS A 74 11.25 -2.00 3.75
N ILE A 75 10.36 -1.19 3.21
CA ILE A 75 10.16 -0.92 1.80
C ILE A 75 10.29 0.60 1.63
N THR A 76 11.27 1.06 0.86
CA THR A 76 11.42 2.49 0.60
C THR A 76 10.34 2.97 -0.37
N SER A 77 10.07 4.27 -0.38
CA SER A 77 9.13 4.86 -1.36
C SER A 77 9.58 4.57 -2.80
N GLN A 78 10.89 4.64 -3.07
CA GLN A 78 11.47 4.31 -4.36
C GLN A 78 11.25 2.84 -4.74
N ASP A 79 11.60 1.89 -3.85
CA ASP A 79 11.39 0.46 -4.11
C ASP A 79 9.90 0.14 -4.32
N PHE A 80 9.03 0.83 -3.57
CA PHE A 80 7.59 0.68 -3.71
C PHE A 80 7.13 1.11 -5.10
N GLN A 81 7.58 2.25 -5.59
CA GLN A 81 7.21 2.79 -6.90
C GLN A 81 7.81 2.00 -8.07
N GLU A 82 9.11 1.72 -8.01
CA GLU A 82 9.89 1.21 -9.14
C GLU A 82 9.82 -0.32 -9.26
N SER A 83 9.68 -1.02 -8.13
CA SER A 83 9.73 -2.49 -8.12
C SER A 83 8.41 -3.14 -7.68
N LEU A 84 7.87 -2.72 -6.53
CA LEU A 84 6.73 -3.42 -5.93
C LEU A 84 5.43 -3.16 -6.69
N LEU A 85 5.09 -1.89 -6.97
CA LEU A 85 3.86 -1.55 -7.67
C LEU A 85 3.74 -2.20 -9.06
N PRO A 86 4.77 -2.19 -9.93
CA PRO A 86 4.72 -2.93 -11.20
C PRO A 86 4.53 -4.44 -11.01
N THR A 87 5.18 -5.03 -10.01
CA THR A 87 5.04 -6.46 -9.69
C THR A 87 3.63 -6.80 -9.26
N LEU A 88 3.04 -6.01 -8.35
CA LEU A 88 1.67 -6.19 -7.89
C LEU A 88 0.66 -6.01 -9.04
N THR A 89 0.87 -5.05 -9.93
CA THR A 89 0.04 -4.88 -11.14
C THR A 89 0.10 -6.12 -12.02
N ARG A 90 1.30 -6.65 -12.29
CA ARG A 90 1.50 -7.83 -13.15
C ARG A 90 0.84 -9.09 -12.57
N LEU A 91 0.89 -9.24 -11.25
CA LEU A 91 0.33 -10.40 -10.54
C LEU A 91 -1.16 -10.26 -10.20
N ASN A 92 -1.81 -9.15 -10.61
CA ASN A 92 -3.18 -8.81 -10.23
C ASN A 92 -3.40 -8.84 -8.70
N VAL A 93 -2.43 -8.33 -7.94
CA VAL A 93 -2.46 -8.26 -6.47
C VAL A 93 -2.79 -6.83 -6.03
N THR A 94 -3.76 -6.71 -5.11
CA THR A 94 -4.18 -5.42 -4.57
C THR A 94 -3.39 -5.07 -3.31
N PRO A 95 -2.64 -3.95 -3.27
CA PRO A 95 -2.01 -3.50 -2.05
C PRO A 95 -3.06 -2.98 -1.06
N ALA A 96 -2.96 -3.41 0.20
CA ALA A 96 -3.86 -2.98 1.27
C ALA A 96 -3.09 -2.53 2.50
N LEU A 97 -3.40 -1.33 2.98
CA LEU A 97 -2.90 -0.87 4.26
C LEU A 97 -3.63 -1.62 5.37
N CYS A 98 -2.88 -2.31 6.20
CA CYS A 98 -3.39 -2.95 7.40
C CYS A 98 -3.14 -2.08 8.63
N ASN A 99 -4.14 -1.99 9.50
CA ASN A 99 -4.01 -1.35 10.79
C ASN A 99 -4.17 -2.35 11.95
N SER A 100 -3.98 -1.86 13.17
CA SER A 100 -4.11 -2.65 14.40
C SER A 100 -5.52 -3.18 14.67
N SER A 101 -6.55 -2.62 14.04
CA SER A 101 -7.96 -2.97 14.24
C SER A 101 -8.51 -3.91 13.16
N SER A 102 -7.63 -4.58 12.41
CA SER A 102 -7.98 -5.48 11.31
C SER A 102 -8.71 -4.81 10.14
N GLN A 103 -8.81 -3.48 10.13
CA GLN A 103 -9.34 -2.76 8.98
C GLN A 103 -8.26 -2.69 7.91
N LYS A 104 -8.69 -2.99 6.67
CA LYS A 104 -7.83 -2.98 5.50
C LYS A 104 -8.30 -1.85 4.60
N PHE A 105 -7.41 -0.94 4.28
CA PHE A 105 -7.66 0.10 3.32
C PHE A 105 -7.04 -0.28 1.98
N LYS A 106 -7.87 -0.75 1.04
CA LYS A 106 -7.47 -1.22 -0.29
C LYS A 106 -7.41 -0.03 -1.25
N LEU A 107 -6.32 0.05 -2.02
CA LEU A 107 -6.20 0.95 -3.16
C LEU A 107 -5.67 0.16 -4.35
N THR A 108 -6.17 0.43 -5.54
CA THR A 108 -5.59 -0.17 -6.76
C THR A 108 -4.16 0.33 -6.95
N THR A 109 -3.34 -0.44 -7.67
CA THR A 109 -1.96 -0.01 -7.98
C THR A 109 -1.92 1.31 -8.77
N GLN A 110 -2.94 1.59 -9.58
CA GLN A 110 -3.10 2.88 -10.26
C GLN A 110 -3.43 4.02 -9.29
N GLN A 111 -4.36 3.80 -8.37
CA GLN A 111 -4.69 4.77 -7.31
C GLN A 111 -3.47 5.04 -6.44
N MET A 112 -2.71 4.00 -6.08
CA MET A 112 -1.45 4.14 -5.35
C MET A 112 -0.49 5.06 -6.11
N ARG A 113 -0.19 4.75 -7.38
CA ARG A 113 0.66 5.60 -8.22
C ARG A 113 0.18 7.04 -8.28
N HIS A 114 -1.12 7.26 -8.47
CA HIS A 114 -1.68 8.60 -8.56
C HIS A 114 -1.60 9.36 -7.22
N PHE A 115 -2.09 8.81 -6.12
CA PHE A 115 -2.15 9.56 -4.87
C PHE A 115 -0.78 9.82 -4.24
N PHE A 116 0.12 8.85 -4.36
CA PHE A 116 1.39 8.84 -3.66
C PHE A 116 2.55 9.40 -4.48
N PHE A 117 2.51 9.23 -5.81
CA PHE A 117 3.64 9.52 -6.69
C PHE A 117 3.28 10.41 -7.89
N SER A 118 2.01 10.85 -8.04
CA SER A 118 1.76 11.92 -9.01
C SER A 118 2.37 13.21 -8.47
N GLU A 119 3.21 13.83 -9.31
CA GLU A 119 3.67 15.21 -9.16
C GLU A 119 2.44 16.13 -9.21
N SER A 120 1.78 16.30 -8.07
CA SER A 120 0.72 17.29 -7.91
C SER A 120 1.21 18.36 -6.91
N TYR A 121 1.68 19.46 -7.53
CA TYR A 121 2.07 20.76 -6.99
C TYR A 121 3.44 20.88 -6.30
N LYS A 122 4.46 21.26 -7.09
CA LYS A 122 5.51 22.17 -6.60
C LYS A 122 4.88 23.57 -6.56
N PRO A 123 4.65 24.20 -5.40
CA PRO A 123 4.41 25.63 -5.40
C PRO A 123 5.68 26.31 -5.94
N ALA A 124 5.48 27.10 -7.01
CA ALA A 124 6.48 28.00 -7.54
C ALA A 124 6.83 29.08 -6.51
#